data_AF-A0A6D0IPG6-F1
#
_entry.id   AF-A0A6D0IPG6-F1
#
_cell.length_a   1.000
_cell.length_b   1.000
_cell.length_c   1.000
_cell.angle_alpha   90.00
_cell.angle_beta   90.00
_cell.angle_gamma   90.00
#
_symmetry.space_group_name_H-M   'P 1'
#
loop_
_entity.id
_entity.type
_entity.pdbx_description
1 polymer ?
#
loop_
_entity_poly.entity_id
_entity_poly.type
_entity_poly.pdbx_seq_one_letter_code
_entity_poly.pdbx_strand_id
1 'polypeptide(L)'
;MSMSSIPSSSQSGKLYGWVERIGNKVPHPFLLFIYLIIVLMVTTAILSAFGVSAKNPTDGTPVVVKNLLSVEGLHWFLPNVIKNFSGFAPLGAILALVLGAGLAERVGLLPALMVKMASHVNARYTSYMVLFIAFFSHISSDAALVIMPPMGALIFLAVGRHPVAGLL
;
A
#
# COMPACT_ATOMS: atom_id res chain seq x y z
N MET A 1 42.38 -15.91 5.98
CA MET A 1 42.69 -15.09 4.79
C MET A 1 41.61 -14.03 4.65
N SER A 2 42.04 -12.77 4.69
CA SER A 2 41.23 -11.55 4.70
C SER A 2 40.35 -11.46 3.45
N MET A 3 39.03 -11.44 3.61
CA MET A 3 38.15 -10.88 2.58
C MET A 3 38.23 -9.37 2.67
N SER A 4 39.18 -8.81 1.92
CA SER A 4 39.29 -7.40 1.63
C SER A 4 38.01 -6.93 0.94
N SER A 5 37.31 -6.02 1.60
CA SER A 5 36.27 -5.16 1.07
C SER A 5 36.62 -4.66 -0.33
N ILE A 6 35.72 -4.88 -1.30
CA ILE A 6 35.71 -4.14 -2.56
C ILE A 6 34.81 -2.92 -2.34
N PRO A 7 35.34 -1.68 -2.20
CA PRO A 7 34.50 -0.50 -2.35
C PRO A 7 34.40 -0.21 -3.84
N SER A 8 33.40 -0.77 -4.52
CA SER A 8 33.07 -0.30 -5.86
C SER A 8 32.27 0.99 -5.73
N SER A 9 32.92 2.12 -5.98
CA SER A 9 32.27 3.43 -6.15
C SER A 9 31.52 3.47 -7.48
N SER A 10 30.51 2.62 -7.62
CA SER A 10 29.59 2.65 -8.75
C SER A 10 28.76 3.92 -8.71
N GLN A 11 28.66 4.62 -9.85
CA GLN A 11 27.77 5.76 -10.05
C GLN A 11 26.31 5.43 -9.71
N SER A 12 25.91 4.16 -9.84
CA SER A 12 24.62 3.61 -9.41
C SER A 12 24.43 3.61 -7.89
N GLY A 13 25.50 3.41 -7.10
CA GLY A 13 25.43 3.45 -5.63
C GLY A 13 25.08 4.83 -5.09
N LYS A 14 25.46 5.91 -5.80
CA LYS A 14 25.07 7.28 -5.46
C LYS A 14 23.59 7.55 -5.70
N LEU A 15 23.03 7.00 -6.79
CA LEU A 15 21.59 7.10 -7.08
C LEU A 15 20.77 6.32 -6.05
N TYR A 16 21.14 5.08 -5.74
CA TYR A 16 20.45 4.30 -4.71
C TYR A 16 20.53 4.96 -3.33
N GLY A 17 21.70 5.49 -2.94
CA GLY A 17 21.84 6.23 -1.69
C GLY A 17 21.05 7.54 -1.65
N TRP A 18 20.82 8.19 -2.79
CA TRP A 18 19.95 9.37 -2.87
C TRP A 18 18.47 8.99 -2.70
N VAL A 19 18.01 7.92 -3.37
CA VAL A 19 16.64 7.38 -3.22
C VAL A 19 16.38 6.96 -1.78
N GLU A 20 17.31 6.25 -1.15
CA GLU A 20 17.19 5.81 0.25
C GLU A 20 17.06 7.00 1.20
N ARG A 21 17.89 8.03 1.03
CA ARG A 21 17.82 9.25 1.84
C ARG A 21 16.52 10.01 1.68
N ILE A 22 15.94 10.03 0.47
CA ILE A 22 14.64 10.68 0.24
C ILE A 22 13.51 9.84 0.81
N GLY A 23 13.53 8.52 0.58
CA GLY A 23 12.54 7.60 1.13
C GLY A 23 12.47 7.66 2.66
N ASN A 24 13.62 7.67 3.33
CA ASN A 24 13.71 7.76 4.79
C ASN A 24 13.28 9.11 5.37
N LYS A 25 13.15 10.16 4.54
CA LYS A 25 12.64 11.47 4.98
C LYS A 25 11.11 11.54 4.99
N VAL A 26 10.43 10.65 4.25
CA VAL A 26 8.96 10.67 4.21
C VAL A 26 8.44 10.14 5.55
N PRO A 27 7.69 10.94 6.32
CA PRO A 27 7.13 10.47 7.58
C PRO A 27 6.11 9.38 7.33
N HIS A 28 5.85 8.56 8.36
CA HIS A 28 4.83 7.52 8.30
C HIS A 28 3.50 8.08 7.77
N PRO A 29 2.79 7.41 6.84
CA PRO A 29 1.60 7.95 6.16
C PRO A 29 0.55 8.51 7.12
N PHE A 30 0.32 7.85 8.25
CA PHE A 30 -0.55 8.36 9.33
C PHE A 30 -0.19 9.77 9.81
N LEU A 31 1.11 10.02 10.07
CA LEU A 31 1.58 11.34 10.49
C LEU A 31 1.44 12.38 9.38
N LEU A 32 1.63 11.97 8.12
CA LEU A 32 1.44 12.83 6.97
C LEU A 32 0.00 13.39 6.93
N PHE A 33 -1.01 12.53 7.15
CA PHE A 33 -2.41 12.99 7.24
C PHE A 33 -2.67 13.90 8.45
N ILE A 34 -2.07 13.62 9.61
CA ILE A 34 -2.16 14.51 10.77
C ILE A 34 -1.60 15.90 10.42
N TYR A 35 -0.41 15.96 9.80
CA TYR A 35 0.18 17.23 9.37
C TYR A 35 -0.71 17.95 8.36
N LEU A 36 -1.30 17.24 7.39
CA LEU A 36 -2.23 17.84 6.44
C LEU A 36 -3.47 18.42 7.13
N ILE A 37 -4.04 17.73 8.11
CA ILE A 37 -5.21 18.23 8.87
C ILE A 37 -4.83 19.49 9.67
N ILE A 38 -3.66 19.50 10.33
CA ILE A 38 -3.17 20.67 11.06
C ILE A 38 -2.95 21.85 10.12
N VAL A 39 -2.25 21.64 9.01
CA VAL A 39 -1.99 22.67 8.00
C VAL A 39 -3.30 23.19 7.43
N LEU A 40 -4.29 22.32 7.17
CA LEU A 40 -5.61 22.72 6.70
C LEU A 40 -6.35 23.58 7.74
N MET A 41 -6.33 23.21 9.01
CA MET A 41 -6.96 24.00 10.09
C MET A 41 -6.34 25.40 10.19
N VAL A 42 -5.00 25.50 10.13
CA VAL A 42 -4.31 26.80 10.17
C VAL A 42 -4.59 27.62 8.90
N THR A 43 -4.53 26.98 7.74
CA THR A 43 -4.73 27.66 6.45
C THR A 43 -6.16 28.18 6.30
N THR A 44 -7.17 27.39 6.71
CA THR A 44 -8.57 27.83 6.70
C THR A 44 -8.82 28.98 7.66
N ALA A 45 -8.16 29.00 8.83
CA ALA A 45 -8.23 30.14 9.74
C ALA A 45 -7.66 31.42 9.13
N ILE A 46 -6.45 31.35 8.56
CA ILE A 46 -5.79 32.51 7.93
C ILE A 46 -6.61 33.03 6.75
N LEU A 47 -6.99 32.17 5.80
CA LEU A 47 -7.71 32.58 4.60
C LEU A 47 -9.11 33.13 4.91
N SER A 48 -9.79 32.58 5.91
CA SER A 48 -11.08 33.11 6.37
C SER A 48 -10.95 34.52 6.97
N ALA A 49 -9.84 34.82 7.65
CA ALA A 49 -9.60 36.14 8.23
C ALA A 49 -9.42 37.22 7.15
N PHE A 50 -8.89 36.85 5.98
CA PHE A 50 -8.79 37.71 4.81
C PHE A 50 -10.06 37.74 3.94
N GLY A 51 -11.13 37.03 4.34
CA GLY A 51 -12.40 37.02 3.59
C GLY A 51 -12.31 36.41 2.19
N VAL A 52 -11.36 35.48 1.97
CA VAL A 52 -11.12 34.88 0.66
C VAL A 52 -12.37 34.12 0.19
N SER A 53 -12.79 34.40 -1.05
CA SER A 53 -13.91 33.73 -1.70
C SER A 53 -13.62 33.48 -3.17
N ALA A 54 -14.28 32.47 -3.73
CA ALA A 54 -14.20 32.12 -5.15
C ALA A 54 -15.61 31.90 -5.70
N LYS A 55 -15.81 32.12 -6.99
CA LYS A 55 -17.10 31.86 -7.65
C LYS A 55 -17.16 30.40 -8.10
N ASN A 56 -18.23 29.70 -7.74
CA ASN A 56 -18.44 28.34 -8.21
C ASN A 56 -18.66 28.35 -9.74
N PRO A 57 -17.87 27.59 -10.52
CA PRO A 57 -17.98 27.58 -11.98
C PRO A 57 -19.28 26.93 -12.49
N THR A 58 -19.98 26.15 -11.67
CA THR A 58 -21.19 25.42 -12.08
C THR A 58 -22.46 26.26 -11.95
N ASP A 59 -22.65 26.94 -10.83
CA ASP A 59 -23.89 27.67 -10.49
C ASP A 59 -23.67 29.18 -10.26
N GLY A 60 -22.42 29.64 -10.30
CA GLY A 60 -22.06 31.04 -10.12
C GLY A 60 -22.18 31.56 -8.67
N THR A 61 -22.47 30.70 -7.70
CA THR A 61 -22.61 31.09 -6.30
C THR A 61 -21.24 31.39 -5.65
N PRO A 62 -21.16 32.34 -4.70
CA PRO A 62 -19.92 32.61 -3.99
C PRO A 62 -19.62 31.51 -2.97
N VAL A 63 -18.44 30.89 -3.09
CA VAL A 63 -17.88 29.91 -2.15
C VAL A 63 -16.91 30.64 -1.24
N VAL A 64 -17.22 30.65 0.06
CA VAL A 64 -16.41 31.32 1.09
C VAL A 64 -15.65 30.28 1.90
N VAL A 65 -14.39 30.59 2.25
CA VAL A 65 -13.58 29.71 3.09
C VAL A 65 -14.19 29.60 4.49
N LYS A 66 -14.41 28.37 4.97
CA LYS A 66 -14.93 28.08 6.32
C LYS A 66 -13.78 27.79 7.28
N ASN A 67 -13.70 28.53 8.37
CA ASN A 67 -12.67 28.36 9.40
C ASN A 67 -12.96 27.17 10.31
N LEU A 68 -12.14 26.12 10.26
CA LEU A 68 -12.30 24.94 11.10
C LEU A 68 -11.98 25.19 12.59
N LEU A 69 -11.16 26.19 12.91
CA LEU A 69 -10.79 26.56 14.29
C LEU A 69 -11.77 27.53 14.95
N SER A 70 -12.77 28.01 14.21
CA SER A 70 -13.84 28.84 14.76
C SER A 70 -14.79 28.03 15.64
N VAL A 71 -15.62 28.70 16.45
CA VAL A 71 -16.65 28.05 17.27
C VAL A 71 -17.59 27.21 16.38
N GLU A 72 -18.09 27.77 15.28
CA GLU A 72 -18.92 27.05 14.30
C GLU A 72 -18.17 25.87 13.67
N GLY A 73 -16.90 26.08 13.30
CA GLY A 73 -16.04 25.04 12.73
C GLY A 73 -15.82 23.85 13.66
N LEU A 74 -15.61 24.10 14.96
CA LEU A 74 -15.47 23.06 15.98
C LEU A 74 -16.78 22.33 16.25
N HIS A 75 -17.90 23.05 16.32
CA HIS A 75 -19.24 22.46 16.42
C HIS A 75 -19.59 21.57 15.23
N TRP A 76 -19.05 21.88 14.05
CA TRP A 76 -19.16 20.99 12.90
C TRP A 76 -18.15 19.84 12.96
N PHE A 77 -16.88 20.13 13.26
CA PHE A 77 -15.80 19.15 13.21
C PHE A 77 -16.01 18.01 14.21
N LEU A 78 -16.15 18.32 15.50
CA LEU A 78 -16.19 17.32 16.59
C LEU A 78 -17.26 16.24 16.38
N PRO A 79 -18.53 16.56 16.05
CA PRO A 79 -19.55 15.55 15.81
C PRO A 79 -19.37 14.80 14.48
N ASN A 80 -18.80 15.46 13.46
CA ASN A 80 -18.64 14.85 12.14
C ASN A 80 -17.39 14.00 12.00
N VAL A 81 -16.40 14.03 12.92
CA VAL A 81 -15.20 13.19 12.84
C VAL A 81 -15.57 11.71 12.67
N ILE A 82 -16.45 11.20 13.53
CA ILE A 82 -16.86 9.78 13.50
C ILE A 82 -17.68 9.49 12.24
N LYS A 83 -18.59 10.40 11.87
CA LYS A 83 -19.43 10.25 10.67
C LYS A 83 -18.60 10.23 9.37
N ASN A 84 -17.57 11.08 9.28
CA ASN A 84 -16.66 11.13 8.14
C ASN A 84 -15.81 9.87 8.06
N PHE A 85 -15.36 9.35 9.21
CA PHE A 85 -14.60 8.11 9.28
C PHE A 85 -15.46 6.89 8.88
N SER A 86 -16.64 6.73 9.48
CA SER A 86 -17.52 5.58 9.20
C SER A 86 -18.20 5.66 7.84
N GLY A 87 -18.44 6.87 7.32
CA GLY A 87 -18.99 7.11 5.98
C GLY A 87 -17.97 7.03 4.85
N PHE A 88 -16.69 6.79 5.15
CA PHE A 88 -15.66 6.66 4.13
C PHE A 88 -15.88 5.38 3.31
N ALA A 89 -16.35 5.53 2.08
CA ALA A 89 -16.79 4.41 1.23
C ALA A 89 -15.79 3.23 1.14
N PRO A 90 -14.46 3.44 1.04
CA PRO A 90 -13.51 2.34 0.99
C PRO A 90 -13.43 1.51 2.29
N LEU A 91 -13.75 2.09 3.45
CA LEU A 91 -13.58 1.44 4.75
C LEU A 91 -14.46 0.20 4.89
N GLY A 92 -15.74 0.31 4.52
CA GLY A 92 -16.67 -0.82 4.58
C GLY A 92 -16.28 -1.97 3.66
N ALA A 93 -15.87 -1.64 2.43
CA ALA A 93 -15.45 -2.63 1.43
C ALA A 93 -14.18 -3.39 1.89
N ILE A 94 -13.19 -2.68 2.44
CA ILE A 94 -11.95 -3.29 2.92
C ILE A 94 -12.22 -4.19 4.12
N LEU A 95 -13.05 -3.78 5.08
CA LEU A 95 -13.38 -4.61 6.25
C LEU A 95 -14.09 -5.91 5.84
N ALA A 96 -15.05 -5.83 4.92
CA ALA A 96 -15.71 -7.03 4.38
C ALA A 96 -14.71 -7.97 3.67
N LEU A 97 -13.80 -7.41 2.88
CA LEU A 97 -12.75 -8.16 2.19
C LEU A 97 -11.82 -8.88 3.18
N VAL A 98 -11.32 -8.17 4.20
CA VAL A 98 -10.40 -8.71 5.20
C VAL A 98 -11.06 -9.83 6.02
N LEU A 99 -12.36 -9.72 6.33
CA LEU A 99 -13.11 -10.79 6.99
C LEU A 99 -13.19 -12.06 6.13
N GLY A 100 -13.53 -11.91 4.84
CA GLY A 100 -13.62 -13.04 3.92
C GLY A 100 -12.25 -13.70 3.65
N ALA A 101 -11.24 -12.89 3.32
CA ALA A 101 -9.88 -13.36 3.09
C ALA A 101 -9.27 -13.97 4.35
N GLY A 102 -9.48 -13.34 5.52
CA GLY A 102 -9.03 -13.85 6.80
C GLY A 102 -9.63 -15.20 7.16
N LEU A 103 -10.92 -15.42 6.90
CA LEU A 103 -11.54 -16.74 7.07
C LEU A 103 -10.91 -17.77 6.12
N ALA A 104 -10.80 -17.45 4.82
CA ALA A 104 -10.21 -18.33 3.82
C ALA A 104 -8.76 -18.73 4.16
N GLU A 105 -7.99 -17.81 4.71
CA GLU A 105 -6.63 -18.06 5.17
C GLU A 105 -6.62 -18.97 6.40
N ARG A 106 -7.45 -18.68 7.42
CA ARG A 106 -7.48 -19.44 8.69
C ARG A 106 -7.93 -20.88 8.54
N VAL A 107 -8.81 -21.17 7.58
CA VAL A 107 -9.22 -22.54 7.26
C VAL A 107 -8.24 -23.26 6.32
N GLY A 108 -7.17 -22.58 5.88
CA GLY A 108 -6.14 -23.15 5.01
C GLY A 108 -6.52 -23.23 3.53
N LEU A 109 -7.60 -22.57 3.09
CA LEU A 109 -8.06 -22.62 1.70
C LEU A 109 -7.04 -22.01 0.74
N LEU A 110 -6.53 -20.82 1.05
CA LEU A 110 -5.59 -20.12 0.15
C LEU A 110 -4.24 -20.86 0.03
N PRO A 111 -3.59 -21.30 1.13
CA PRO A 111 -2.38 -22.12 1.03
C PRO A 111 -2.60 -23.44 0.28
N ALA A 112 -3.73 -24.13 0.53
CA ALA A 112 -4.04 -25.38 -0.16
C ALA A 112 -4.23 -25.20 -1.66
N LEU A 113 -4.89 -24.11 -2.08
CA LEU A 113 -5.03 -23.75 -3.51
C LEU A 113 -3.68 -23.46 -4.15
N MET A 114 -2.80 -22.72 -3.48
CA MET A 114 -1.46 -22.43 -3.97
C MET A 114 -0.64 -23.70 -4.21
N VAL A 115 -0.59 -24.61 -3.23
CA VAL A 115 0.10 -25.90 -3.37
C VAL A 115 -0.52 -26.76 -4.47
N LYS A 116 -1.86 -26.79 -4.57
CA LYS A 116 -2.56 -27.54 -5.61
C LYS A 116 -2.20 -27.02 -7.01
N MET A 117 -2.23 -25.71 -7.23
CA MET A 117 -1.83 -25.11 -8.51
C MET A 117 -0.36 -25.40 -8.86
N ALA A 118 0.52 -25.49 -7.87
CA ALA A 118 1.94 -25.78 -8.03
C ALA A 118 2.26 -27.27 -8.31
N SER A 119 1.35 -28.19 -8.01
CA SER A 119 1.63 -29.64 -8.01
C SER A 119 1.66 -30.31 -9.40
N HIS A 120 1.04 -29.71 -10.42
CA HIS A 120 0.86 -30.32 -11.74
C HIS A 120 1.35 -29.40 -12.88
N VAL A 121 2.60 -28.96 -12.80
CA VAL A 121 3.17 -28.01 -13.76
C VAL A 121 4.04 -28.71 -14.80
N ASN A 122 3.66 -28.58 -16.08
CA ASN A 122 4.48 -29.07 -17.20
C ASN A 122 5.74 -28.19 -17.40
N ALA A 123 6.87 -28.81 -17.68
CA ALA A 123 8.17 -28.20 -17.98
C ALA A 123 8.14 -27.01 -18.93
N ARG A 124 7.32 -27.11 -19.97
CA ARG A 124 7.23 -26.08 -21.00
C ARG A 124 6.57 -24.81 -20.49
N TYR A 125 5.67 -24.94 -19.51
CA TYR A 125 4.85 -23.83 -18.99
C TYR A 125 5.24 -23.39 -17.59
N THR A 126 6.33 -23.93 -17.02
CA THR A 126 6.78 -23.66 -15.65
C THR A 126 6.87 -22.18 -15.32
N SER A 127 7.50 -21.38 -16.19
CA SER A 127 7.66 -19.94 -15.98
C SER A 127 6.32 -19.20 -15.96
N TYR A 128 5.40 -19.55 -16.87
CA TYR A 128 4.05 -18.96 -16.91
C TYR A 128 3.23 -19.35 -15.69
N MET A 129 3.33 -20.60 -15.24
CA MET A 129 2.57 -21.08 -14.10
C MET A 129 3.03 -20.46 -12.79
N VAL A 130 4.34 -20.27 -12.60
CA VAL A 130 4.88 -19.58 -11.42
C VAL A 130 4.40 -18.13 -11.37
N LEU A 131 4.42 -17.41 -12.50
CA LEU A 131 3.90 -16.04 -12.56
C LEU A 131 2.38 -15.99 -12.31
N PHE A 132 1.63 -16.94 -12.85
CA PHE A 132 0.20 -17.07 -12.64
C PHE A 132 -0.13 -17.30 -11.15
N ILE A 133 0.55 -18.26 -10.52
CA ILE A 133 0.38 -18.54 -9.08
C ILE A 133 0.78 -17.32 -8.24
N ALA A 134 1.88 -16.65 -8.58
CA ALA A 134 2.32 -15.44 -7.88
C ALA A 134 1.25 -14.34 -7.94
N PHE A 135 0.65 -14.09 -9.11
CA PHE A 135 -0.40 -13.09 -9.27
C PHE A 135 -1.62 -13.37 -8.39
N PHE A 136 -2.12 -14.60 -8.39
CA PHE A 136 -3.27 -14.98 -7.55
C PHE A 136 -2.93 -15.10 -6.07
N SER A 137 -1.68 -15.39 -5.71
CA SER A 137 -1.25 -15.48 -4.32
C SER A 137 -1.37 -14.16 -3.58
N HIS A 138 -1.30 -13.01 -4.26
CA HIS A 138 -1.41 -11.69 -3.63
C HIS A 138 -2.70 -11.51 -2.78
N ILE A 139 -3.78 -12.25 -3.09
CA ILE A 139 -5.02 -12.25 -2.29
C ILE A 139 -4.76 -12.74 -0.84
N SER A 140 -3.81 -13.65 -0.67
CA SER A 140 -3.40 -14.24 0.62
C SER A 140 -2.44 -13.34 1.41
N SER A 141 -1.99 -12.21 0.85
CA SER A 141 -1.11 -11.18 1.44
C SER A 141 0.14 -11.75 2.14
N ASP A 142 0.00 -12.25 3.37
CA ASP A 142 1.09 -12.77 4.21
C ASP A 142 1.60 -14.13 3.74
N ALA A 143 0.71 -15.06 3.39
CA ALA A 143 1.14 -16.41 3.01
C ALA A 143 1.86 -16.39 1.66
N ALA A 144 1.47 -15.50 0.75
CA ALA A 144 2.14 -15.30 -0.53
C ALA A 144 3.62 -14.95 -0.38
N LEU A 145 3.94 -13.99 0.48
CA LEU A 145 5.32 -13.50 0.66
C LEU A 145 6.24 -14.58 1.25
N VAL A 146 5.71 -15.45 2.11
CA VAL A 146 6.51 -16.47 2.80
C VAL A 146 6.57 -17.78 2.00
N ILE A 147 5.45 -18.19 1.40
CA ILE A 147 5.31 -19.50 0.76
C ILE A 147 5.70 -19.46 -0.71
N MET A 148 5.44 -18.35 -1.42
CA MET A 148 5.64 -18.33 -2.87
C MET A 148 7.12 -18.40 -3.30
N PRO A 149 8.07 -17.65 -2.70
CA PRO A 149 9.48 -17.75 -3.09
C PRO A 149 10.06 -19.18 -2.99
N PRO A 150 9.89 -19.92 -1.87
CA PRO A 150 10.36 -21.31 -1.82
C PRO A 150 9.55 -22.24 -2.74
N MET A 151 8.24 -22.04 -2.91
CA MET A 151 7.47 -22.86 -3.85
C MET A 151 7.92 -22.66 -5.31
N GLY A 152 8.15 -21.43 -5.75
CA GLY A 152 8.64 -21.15 -7.09
C GLY A 152 9.98 -21.81 -7.37
N ALA A 153 10.90 -21.76 -6.39
CA ALA A 153 12.16 -22.49 -6.45
C ALA A 153 11.97 -24.01 -6.57
N LEU A 154 11.08 -24.60 -5.75
CA LEU A 154 10.78 -26.04 -5.78
C LEU A 154 10.13 -26.47 -7.10
N ILE A 155 9.23 -25.67 -7.66
CA ILE A 155 8.59 -25.94 -8.96
C ILE A 155 9.64 -25.97 -10.07
N PHE A 156 10.59 -25.02 -10.09
CA PHE A 156 11.68 -25.03 -11.09
C PHE A 156 12.63 -26.21 -10.89
N LEU A 157 12.99 -26.52 -9.64
CA LEU A 157 13.83 -27.66 -9.30
C LEU A 157 13.18 -29.00 -9.73
N ALA A 158 11.88 -29.17 -9.46
CA ALA A 158 11.13 -30.38 -9.78
C ALA A 158 11.09 -30.68 -11.30
N VAL A 159 11.27 -29.66 -12.13
CA VAL A 159 11.31 -29.79 -13.59
C VAL A 159 12.74 -29.68 -14.16
N GLY A 160 13.77 -29.77 -13.31
CA GLY A 160 15.17 -29.76 -13.72
C GLY A 160 15.68 -28.40 -14.20
N ARG A 161 15.00 -27.30 -13.86
CA ARG A 161 15.42 -25.92 -14.17
C ARG A 161 16.06 -25.27 -12.94
N HIS A 162 16.87 -24.23 -13.16
CA HIS A 162 17.60 -23.58 -12.09
C HIS A 162 16.65 -22.89 -11.08
N PRO A 163 16.71 -23.23 -9.77
CA PRO A 163 15.71 -22.82 -8.79
C PRO A 163 15.65 -21.30 -8.54
N VAL A 164 16.76 -20.58 -8.71
CA VAL A 164 16.81 -19.11 -8.55
C VAL A 164 15.86 -18.41 -9.52
N ALA A 165 15.62 -18.98 -10.71
CA ALA A 165 14.71 -18.39 -11.69
C ALA A 165 13.23 -18.48 -11.29
N GLY A 166 12.88 -19.33 -10.32
CA GLY A 166 11.54 -19.38 -9.71
C GLY A 166 11.46 -18.68 -8.35
N LEU A 167 12.61 -18.37 -7.72
CA LEU A 167 12.68 -17.67 -6.44
C LEU A 167 12.52 -16.15 -6.59
N LEU A 168 13.07 -15.61 -7.68
CA LEU A 168 12.98 -14.19 -8.07
C LEU A 168 11.67 -13.90 -8.80
#